data_AF-A4J9L6-F1
#
_entry.id   AF-A4J9L6-F1
#
_cell.length_a   1.000
_cell.length_b   1.000
_cell.length_c   1.000
_cell.angle_alpha   90.00
_cell.angle_beta   90.00
_cell.angle_gamma   90.00
#
_symmetry.space_group_name_H-M   'P 1'
#
loop_
_entity.id
_entity.type
_entity.pdbx_description
1 polymer ?
#
loop_
_entity_poly.entity_id
_entity_poly.type
_entity_poly.pdbx_seq_one_letter_code
_entity_poly.pdbx_strand_id
1 'polypeptide(L)'
;MYRAIGMIELSSVARGIYAADLMLKTAYVEVVSATSVCPGKYIAIVQGDVAAVESSISVGIEAAGEYLIDSFILPNVHEAVFPAITATTMPDGTGALGIMESFSLASMIIAADAALKAADIQALELRLGRGLGGKAYFTFTGDVAAVQAAVEAGKALVLENGLLVDIEVIPSPADKLWTTLY
;
A
#
# COMPACT_ATOMS: atom_id res chain seq x y z
N MET A 1 9.36 -15.40 5.20
CA MET A 1 8.03 -16.03 5.36
C MET A 1 7.07 -15.20 4.55
N TYR A 2 6.42 -15.77 3.54
CA TYR A 2 5.46 -15.02 2.73
C TYR A 2 4.24 -14.67 3.59
N ARG A 3 3.84 -13.41 3.61
CA ARG A 3 2.69 -12.92 4.39
C ARG A 3 1.60 -12.44 3.46
N ALA A 4 0.36 -12.63 3.85
CA ALA A 4 -0.76 -11.96 3.21
C ALA A 4 -0.95 -10.58 3.83
N ILE A 5 -1.50 -9.65 3.05
CA ILE A 5 -2.03 -8.39 3.54
C ILE A 5 -3.52 -8.32 3.19
N GLY A 6 -4.31 -7.80 4.10
CA GLY A 6 -5.72 -7.51 3.88
C GLY A 6 -6.03 -6.09 4.29
N MET A 7 -6.95 -5.45 3.56
CA MET A 7 -7.43 -4.12 3.89
C MET A 7 -8.95 -4.05 3.80
N ILE A 8 -9.56 -3.30 4.71
CA ILE A 8 -10.90 -2.73 4.52
C ILE A 8 -10.82 -1.19 4.55
N GLU A 9 -11.62 -0.55 3.70
CA GLU A 9 -11.82 0.89 3.65
C GLU A 9 -13.28 1.21 3.96
N LEU A 10 -13.52 2.18 4.85
CA LEU A 10 -14.85 2.53 5.31
C LEU A 10 -15.11 4.03 5.22
N SER A 11 -16.38 4.40 5.04
CA SER A 11 -16.85 5.80 5.02
C SER A 11 -17.01 6.42 6.40
N SER A 12 -16.89 5.62 7.47
CA SER A 12 -17.04 6.06 8.87
C SER A 12 -15.86 5.63 9.73
N VAL A 13 -15.20 6.60 10.38
CA VAL A 13 -14.09 6.37 11.32
C VAL A 13 -14.52 5.53 12.52
N ALA A 14 -15.68 5.84 13.12
CA ALA A 14 -16.17 5.09 14.27
C ALA A 14 -16.44 3.63 13.90
N ARG A 15 -17.06 3.40 12.74
CA ARG A 15 -17.31 2.04 12.24
C ARG A 15 -16.01 1.33 11.90
N GLY A 16 -15.04 2.04 11.32
CA GLY A 16 -13.73 1.49 10.96
C GLY A 16 -12.94 1.00 12.18
N ILE A 17 -12.90 1.78 13.26
CA ILE A 17 -12.25 1.35 14.51
C ILE A 17 -12.96 0.13 15.10
N TYR A 18 -14.29 0.10 15.09
CA TYR A 18 -15.07 -1.05 15.55
C TYR A 18 -14.82 -2.31 14.72
N ALA A 19 -14.82 -2.20 13.39
CA ALA A 19 -14.53 -3.31 12.49
C ALA A 19 -13.10 -3.82 12.67
N ALA A 20 -12.12 -2.92 12.79
CA ALA A 20 -10.72 -3.28 13.05
C ALA A 20 -10.55 -4.05 14.38
N ASP A 21 -11.23 -3.66 15.45
CA ASP A 21 -11.21 -4.40 16.72
C ASP A 21 -11.71 -5.85 16.55
N LEU A 22 -12.80 -6.05 15.79
CA LEU A 22 -13.31 -7.39 15.52
C LEU A 22 -12.39 -8.21 14.61
N MET A 23 -11.80 -7.59 13.59
CA MET A 23 -10.80 -8.20 12.72
C MET A 23 -9.64 -8.81 13.51
N LEU A 24 -9.11 -8.07 14.50
CA LEU A 24 -7.99 -8.50 15.34
C LEU A 24 -8.37 -9.57 16.37
N LYS A 25 -9.62 -9.59 16.82
CA LYS A 25 -10.12 -10.62 17.76
C LYS A 25 -10.45 -11.94 17.09
N THR A 26 -10.69 -11.93 15.79
CA THR A 26 -11.17 -13.10 15.03
C THR A 26 -10.04 -14.05 14.65
N ALA A 27 -8.87 -13.52 14.28
CA ALA A 27 -7.76 -14.31 13.78
C ALA A 27 -6.41 -13.74 14.25
N TYR A 28 -5.38 -14.58 14.24
CA TYR A 28 -4.01 -14.17 14.55
C TYR A 28 -3.42 -13.34 13.39
N VAL A 29 -3.72 -12.04 13.39
CA VAL A 29 -3.18 -11.06 12.45
C VAL A 29 -2.62 -9.86 13.21
N GLU A 30 -1.64 -9.20 12.61
CA GLU A 30 -1.04 -7.98 13.15
C GLU A 30 -1.50 -6.76 12.36
N VAL A 31 -1.63 -5.61 13.03
CA VAL A 31 -1.97 -4.34 12.38
C VAL A 31 -0.76 -3.80 11.62
N VAL A 32 -0.94 -3.53 10.33
CA VAL A 32 0.02 -2.74 9.53
C VAL A 32 -0.30 -1.26 9.66
N SER A 33 -1.57 -0.89 9.49
CA SER A 33 -2.05 0.49 9.62
C SER A 33 -3.54 0.50 9.94
N ALA A 34 -3.96 1.37 10.85
CA ALA A 34 -5.36 1.56 11.19
C ALA A 34 -5.62 3.05 11.44
N THR A 35 -6.12 3.76 10.43
CA THR A 35 -6.14 5.22 10.46
C THR A 35 -7.21 5.85 9.57
N SER A 36 -7.57 7.09 9.92
CA SER A 36 -8.40 7.93 9.07
C SER A 36 -7.63 8.45 7.84
N VAL A 37 -8.30 8.50 6.70
CA VAL A 37 -7.80 9.04 5.42
C VAL A 37 -8.78 10.05 4.82
N CYS A 38 -8.31 10.94 3.96
CA CYS A 38 -9.13 12.02 3.42
C CYS A 38 -10.25 11.48 2.51
N PRO A 39 -11.46 12.09 2.52
CA PRO A 39 -11.90 13.27 3.30
C PRO A 39 -12.58 12.94 4.64
N GLY A 40 -12.40 11.75 5.20
CA GLY A 40 -13.12 11.28 6.39
C GLY A 40 -13.37 9.77 6.41
N LYS A 41 -12.65 9.04 5.56
CA LYS A 41 -12.69 7.59 5.45
C LYS A 41 -11.77 6.97 6.49
N TYR A 42 -11.83 5.66 6.66
CA TYR A 42 -10.96 4.90 7.55
C TYR A 42 -10.46 3.66 6.85
N ILE A 43 -9.16 3.39 6.96
CA ILE A 43 -8.57 2.14 6.50
C ILE A 43 -8.10 1.32 7.70
N ALA A 44 -8.30 0.01 7.62
CA ALA A 44 -7.68 -0.97 8.51
C ALA A 44 -6.96 -2.00 7.66
N ILE A 45 -5.64 -2.10 7.84
CA ILE A 45 -4.74 -2.99 7.12
C ILE A 45 -4.12 -3.96 8.12
N VAL A 46 -4.25 -5.25 7.84
CA VAL A 46 -3.72 -6.34 8.66
C VAL A 46 -2.81 -7.25 7.84
N GLN A 47 -1.89 -7.93 8.53
CA GLN A 47 -0.99 -8.91 7.93
C GLN A 47 -0.96 -10.21 8.74
N GLY A 48 -0.69 -11.32 8.06
CA GLY A 48 -0.60 -12.63 8.68
C GLY A 48 -0.54 -13.76 7.65
N ASP A 49 -0.82 -14.98 8.10
CA ASP A 49 -1.03 -16.10 7.19
C ASP A 49 -2.31 -15.88 6.36
N VAL A 50 -2.34 -16.42 5.14
CA VAL A 50 -3.45 -16.21 4.19
C VAL A 50 -4.81 -16.50 4.83
N ALA A 51 -4.98 -17.67 5.46
CA ALA A 51 -6.24 -18.06 6.09
C ALA A 51 -6.63 -17.14 7.28
N ALA A 52 -5.64 -16.64 8.03
CA ALA A 52 -5.89 -15.71 9.13
C ALA A 52 -6.37 -14.35 8.61
N VAL A 53 -5.73 -13.85 7.55
CA VAL A 53 -6.13 -12.61 6.87
C VAL A 53 -7.52 -12.75 6.25
N GLU A 54 -7.83 -13.86 5.57
CA GLU A 54 -9.15 -14.14 5.00
C GLU A 54 -10.24 -14.13 6.07
N SER A 55 -10.03 -14.85 7.17
CA SER A 55 -10.98 -14.88 8.29
C SER A 55 -11.16 -13.50 8.93
N SER A 56 -10.07 -12.76 9.13
CA SER A 56 -10.09 -11.41 9.69
C SER A 56 -10.88 -10.44 8.81
N ILE A 57 -10.57 -10.39 7.51
CA ILE A 57 -11.21 -9.49 6.54
C ILE A 57 -12.69 -9.83 6.36
N SER A 58 -13.06 -11.11 6.34
CA SER A 58 -14.47 -11.52 6.24
C SER A 58 -15.32 -10.93 7.38
N VAL A 59 -14.84 -11.00 8.63
CA VAL A 59 -15.54 -10.40 9.78
C VAL A 59 -15.51 -8.87 9.72
N GLY A 60 -14.41 -8.27 9.24
CA GLY A 60 -14.32 -6.83 9.03
C GLY A 60 -15.36 -6.30 8.03
N ILE A 61 -15.56 -7.01 6.92
CA ILE A 61 -16.56 -6.71 5.89
C ILE A 61 -17.98 -6.80 6.47
N GLU A 62 -18.29 -7.88 7.20
CA GLU A 62 -19.60 -8.04 7.85
C GLU A 62 -19.87 -6.92 8.87
N ALA A 63 -18.88 -6.61 9.71
CA ALA A 63 -18.97 -5.56 10.72
C ALA A 63 -19.06 -4.15 10.10
N ALA A 64 -18.49 -3.93 8.91
CA ALA A 64 -18.54 -2.65 8.21
C ALA A 64 -19.96 -2.31 7.73
N GLY A 65 -20.72 -3.31 7.28
CA GLY A 65 -22.09 -3.12 6.78
C GLY A 65 -22.15 -2.08 5.64
N GLU A 66 -23.11 -1.17 5.73
CA GLU A 66 -23.29 -0.10 4.73
C GLU A 66 -22.12 0.91 4.64
N TYR A 67 -21.22 0.91 5.62
CA TYR A 67 -20.07 1.82 5.63
C TYR A 67 -18.88 1.30 4.83
N LEU A 68 -18.91 0.05 4.35
CA LEU A 68 -17.83 -0.50 3.53
C LEU A 68 -17.72 0.26 2.21
N ILE A 69 -16.51 0.69 1.87
CA ILE A 69 -16.17 1.33 0.60
C ILE A 69 -15.45 0.33 -0.30
N ASP A 70 -14.39 -0.28 0.22
CA ASP A 70 -13.54 -1.20 -0.52
C ASP A 70 -12.91 -2.23 0.41
N SER A 71 -12.52 -3.38 -0.14
CA SER A 71 -11.79 -4.41 0.58
C SER A 71 -10.98 -5.27 -0.36
N PHE A 72 -9.78 -5.69 0.06
CA PHE A 72 -9.00 -6.66 -0.70
C PHE A 72 -8.17 -7.56 0.21
N ILE A 73 -7.75 -8.68 -0.38
CA ILE A 73 -6.77 -9.60 0.19
C ILE A 73 -5.72 -9.86 -0.89
N LEU A 74 -4.45 -9.67 -0.55
CA LEU A 74 -3.33 -9.97 -1.43
C LEU A 74 -2.42 -11.00 -0.75
N PRO A 75 -2.33 -12.23 -1.28
CA PRO A 75 -1.44 -13.25 -0.75
C PRO A 75 0.02 -13.01 -1.19
N ASN A 76 0.95 -13.61 -0.44
CA ASN A 76 2.38 -13.65 -0.78
C ASN A 76 3.02 -12.28 -1.05
N VAL A 77 2.74 -11.30 -0.22
CA VAL A 77 3.21 -9.91 -0.37
C VAL A 77 4.72 -9.82 -0.15
N HIS A 78 5.38 -9.01 -0.97
CA HIS A 78 6.79 -8.69 -0.82
C HIS A 78 7.05 -8.00 0.53
N GLU A 79 8.07 -8.44 1.27
CA GLU A 79 8.28 -8.02 2.65
C GLU A 79 8.55 -6.52 2.81
N ALA A 80 9.14 -5.88 1.79
CA ALA A 80 9.40 -4.44 1.77
C ALA A 80 8.13 -3.56 1.69
N VAL A 81 6.97 -4.13 1.33
CA VAL A 81 5.70 -3.37 1.31
C VAL A 81 5.33 -2.90 2.72
N PHE A 82 5.50 -3.75 3.73
CA PHE A 82 5.10 -3.44 5.10
C PHE A 82 5.84 -2.22 5.70
N PRO A 83 7.19 -2.19 5.71
CA PRO A 83 7.92 -1.01 6.19
C PRO A 83 7.68 0.23 5.31
N ALA A 84 7.40 0.06 4.01
CA ALA A 84 7.06 1.18 3.13
C ALA A 84 5.73 1.85 3.53
N ILE A 85 4.72 1.07 3.93
CA ILE A 85 3.43 1.60 4.43
C ILE A 85 3.63 2.36 5.75
N THR A 86 4.50 1.86 6.62
CA THR A 86 4.73 2.45 7.94
C THR A 86 5.80 3.54 7.94
N ALA A 87 6.39 3.87 6.79
CA ALA A 87 7.50 4.82 6.64
C ALA A 87 8.69 4.48 7.55
N THR A 88 9.08 3.20 7.59
CA THR A 88 10.20 2.67 8.40
C THR A 88 11.27 1.97 7.56
N THR A 89 11.25 2.19 6.25
CA THR A 89 12.31 1.81 5.30
C THR A 89 13.61 2.56 5.58
N MET A 90 14.74 1.91 5.32
CA MET A 90 16.07 2.52 5.37
C MET A 90 16.83 2.11 4.10
N PRO A 91 16.70 2.86 2.99
CA PRO A 91 17.39 2.53 1.74
C PRO A 91 18.91 2.73 1.89
N ASP A 92 19.69 1.87 1.21
CA ASP A 92 21.16 1.82 1.34
C ASP A 92 21.88 2.89 0.49
N GLY A 93 21.14 3.68 -0.30
CA GLY A 93 21.73 4.71 -1.16
C GLY A 93 20.72 5.45 -2.03
N THR A 94 21.27 6.25 -2.95
CA THR A 94 20.52 7.00 -3.97
C THR A 94 20.77 6.37 -5.35
N GLY A 95 19.76 6.41 -6.21
CA GLY A 95 19.82 5.86 -7.56
C GLY A 95 18.84 6.57 -8.50
N ALA A 96 18.30 5.86 -9.48
CA ALA A 96 17.10 6.34 -10.16
C ALA A 96 15.91 6.35 -9.16
N LEU A 97 14.96 7.25 -9.37
CA LEU A 97 13.74 7.36 -8.56
C LEU A 97 12.54 6.97 -9.42
N GLY A 98 11.76 6.00 -8.95
CA GLY A 98 10.44 5.68 -9.47
C GLY A 98 9.36 6.28 -8.59
N ILE A 99 8.31 6.82 -9.22
CA ILE A 99 7.14 7.39 -8.54
C ILE A 99 5.90 6.86 -9.24
N MET A 100 4.98 6.27 -8.49
CA MET A 100 3.68 5.85 -8.99
C MET A 100 2.57 6.45 -8.15
N GLU A 101 1.54 7.03 -8.76
CA GLU A 101 0.42 7.67 -8.06
C GLU A 101 -0.93 7.11 -8.56
N SER A 102 -1.87 6.88 -7.64
CA SER A 102 -3.23 6.42 -7.99
C SER A 102 -4.31 7.00 -7.07
N PHE A 103 -5.55 6.96 -7.56
CA PHE A 103 -6.75 7.29 -6.79
C PHE A 103 -7.22 6.16 -5.86
N SER A 104 -6.57 5.00 -5.83
CA SER A 104 -6.95 3.86 -4.99
C SER A 104 -5.80 3.37 -4.11
N LEU A 105 -6.05 3.36 -2.81
CA LEU A 105 -5.09 2.90 -1.81
C LEU A 105 -4.80 1.40 -2.00
N ALA A 106 -5.83 0.61 -2.29
CA ALA A 106 -5.70 -0.82 -2.58
C ALA A 106 -4.86 -1.09 -3.83
N SER A 107 -5.18 -0.39 -4.92
CA SER A 107 -4.45 -0.53 -6.19
C SER A 107 -2.97 -0.19 -6.02
N MET A 108 -2.64 0.81 -5.20
CA MET A 108 -1.25 1.19 -4.97
C MET A 108 -0.47 0.16 -4.16
N ILE A 109 -1.10 -0.52 -3.18
CA ILE A 109 -0.46 -1.62 -2.45
C ILE A 109 -0.16 -2.79 -3.41
N ILE A 110 -1.12 -3.16 -4.25
CA ILE A 110 -0.98 -4.24 -5.24
C ILE A 110 0.12 -3.90 -6.26
N ALA A 111 0.15 -2.66 -6.74
CA ALA A 111 1.15 -2.20 -7.69
C ALA A 111 2.56 -2.16 -7.07
N ALA A 112 2.69 -1.70 -5.83
CA ALA A 112 3.96 -1.70 -5.11
C ALA A 112 4.50 -3.12 -4.89
N ASP A 113 3.63 -4.07 -4.52
CA ASP A 113 4.00 -5.49 -4.41
C ASP A 113 4.51 -6.06 -5.75
N ALA A 114 3.79 -5.79 -6.84
CA ALA A 114 4.19 -6.25 -8.17
C ALA A 114 5.52 -5.63 -8.62
N ALA A 115 5.71 -4.32 -8.40
CA ALA A 115 6.94 -3.61 -8.69
C ALA A 115 8.15 -4.22 -7.95
N LEU A 116 8.01 -4.45 -6.64
CA LEU A 116 9.06 -5.04 -5.80
C LEU A 116 9.38 -6.49 -6.17
N LYS A 117 8.42 -7.25 -6.69
CA LYS A 117 8.64 -8.62 -7.17
C LYS A 117 9.29 -8.67 -8.55
N ALA A 118 9.09 -7.64 -9.38
CA ALA A 118 9.51 -7.64 -10.77
C ALA A 118 10.97 -7.23 -10.97
N ALA A 119 11.52 -6.42 -10.06
CA ALA A 119 12.88 -5.88 -10.19
C ALA A 119 13.56 -5.69 -8.83
N ASP A 120 14.89 -5.63 -8.86
CA ASP A 120 15.71 -5.31 -7.69
C ASP A 120 15.65 -3.80 -7.40
N ILE A 121 14.65 -3.41 -6.62
CA ILE A 121 14.39 -2.03 -6.21
C ILE A 121 14.21 -1.95 -4.69
N GLN A 122 14.59 -0.82 -4.11
CA GLN A 122 14.39 -0.52 -2.69
C GLN A 122 13.19 0.40 -2.52
N ALA A 123 12.19 -0.04 -1.74
CA ALA A 123 11.05 0.80 -1.38
C ALA A 123 11.50 2.00 -0.52
N LEU A 124 11.00 3.19 -0.85
CA LEU A 124 11.19 4.41 -0.07
C LEU A 124 9.95 4.68 0.77
N GLU A 125 8.80 4.96 0.16
CA GLU A 125 7.56 5.25 0.88
C GLU A 125 6.35 4.72 0.10
N LEU A 126 5.39 4.14 0.81
CA LEU A 126 4.06 3.83 0.29
C LEU A 126 3.01 4.63 1.09
N ARG A 127 2.70 5.84 0.63
CA ARG A 127 1.80 6.76 1.34
C ARG A 127 0.35 6.52 0.97
N LEU A 128 -0.50 6.25 1.97
CA LEU A 128 -1.91 5.92 1.79
C LEU A 128 -2.84 7.02 2.33
N GLY A 129 -3.43 7.83 1.44
CA GLY A 129 -4.63 8.65 1.69
C GLY A 129 -4.53 9.84 2.65
N ARG A 130 -3.43 10.01 3.41
CA ARG A 130 -3.28 11.09 4.40
C ARG A 130 -2.83 12.40 3.75
N GLY A 131 -3.74 13.37 3.67
CA GLY A 131 -3.47 14.69 3.10
C GLY A 131 -3.40 14.72 1.57
N LEU A 132 -3.77 13.62 0.91
CA LEU A 132 -3.62 13.42 -0.54
C LEU A 132 -4.95 13.43 -1.31
N GLY A 133 -6.05 13.82 -0.67
CA GLY A 133 -7.37 13.82 -1.32
C GLY A 133 -7.86 12.42 -1.71
N GLY A 134 -7.51 11.39 -0.93
CA GLY A 134 -7.90 10.00 -1.22
C GLY A 134 -6.96 9.27 -2.19
N LYS A 135 -5.86 9.90 -2.61
CA LYS A 135 -4.84 9.27 -3.43
C LYS A 135 -3.81 8.51 -2.60
N ALA A 136 -3.03 7.68 -3.27
CA ALA A 136 -1.86 7.02 -2.74
C ALA A 136 -0.70 7.11 -3.73
N TYR A 137 0.53 7.11 -3.22
CA TYR A 137 1.72 7.00 -4.07
C TYR A 137 2.75 6.03 -3.49
N PHE A 138 3.56 5.46 -4.38
CA PHE A 138 4.70 4.62 -4.06
C PHE A 138 5.97 5.22 -4.66
N THR A 139 6.98 5.43 -3.83
CA THR A 139 8.32 5.83 -4.24
C THR A 139 9.33 4.72 -3.96
N PHE A 140 10.26 4.53 -4.87
CA PHE A 140 11.28 3.48 -4.80
C PHE A 140 12.54 3.88 -5.57
N THR A 141 13.67 3.26 -5.25
CA THR A 141 14.96 3.52 -5.91
C THR A 141 15.65 2.25 -6.37
N GLY A 142 16.59 2.40 -7.30
CA GLY A 142 17.43 1.33 -7.83
C GLY A 142 18.18 1.81 -9.07
N ASP A 143 18.73 0.88 -9.83
CA ASP A 143 19.27 1.19 -11.16
C ASP A 143 18.15 1.59 -12.12
N VAL A 144 18.44 2.47 -13.09
CA VAL A 144 17.45 3.00 -14.04
C VAL A 144 16.64 1.88 -14.73
N ALA A 145 17.31 0.80 -15.12
CA ALA A 145 16.65 -0.34 -15.77
C ALA A 145 15.72 -1.10 -14.81
N ALA A 146 16.12 -1.28 -13.55
CA ALA A 146 15.30 -1.92 -12.53
C ALA A 146 14.07 -1.06 -12.20
N VAL A 147 14.25 0.26 -12.07
CA VAL A 147 13.16 1.20 -11.84
C VAL A 147 12.15 1.18 -13.00
N GLN A 148 12.62 1.16 -14.25
CA GLN A 148 11.72 1.06 -15.41
C GLN A 148 10.95 -0.26 -15.42
N ALA A 149 11.60 -1.38 -15.14
CA ALA A 149 10.94 -2.70 -15.10
C ALA A 149 9.88 -2.77 -13.98
N ALA A 150 10.19 -2.23 -12.80
CA ALA A 150 9.25 -2.11 -11.68
C ALA A 150 8.02 -1.26 -12.04
N VAL A 151 8.24 -0.10 -12.69
CA VAL A 151 7.17 0.76 -13.19
C VAL A 151 6.26 0.00 -14.15
N GLU A 152 6.79 -0.70 -15.15
CA GLU A 152 5.96 -1.41 -16.12
C GLU A 152 5.12 -2.52 -15.47
N ALA A 153 5.69 -3.25 -14.50
CA ALA A 153 4.99 -4.28 -13.75
C ALA A 153 3.84 -3.72 -12.91
N GLY A 154 4.07 -2.62 -12.20
CA GLY A 154 3.03 -1.98 -11.39
C GLY A 154 1.98 -1.24 -12.23
N LYS A 155 2.38 -0.59 -13.32
CA LYS A 155 1.51 0.20 -14.21
C LYS A 155 0.37 -0.63 -14.75
N ALA A 156 0.64 -1.86 -15.20
CA ALA A 156 -0.37 -2.75 -15.76
C ALA A 156 -1.58 -2.94 -14.81
N LEU A 157 -1.32 -3.06 -13.51
CA LEU A 157 -2.32 -3.36 -12.48
C LEU A 157 -3.16 -2.13 -12.09
N VAL A 158 -2.58 -0.93 -12.13
CA VAL A 158 -3.31 0.31 -11.80
C VAL A 158 -4.09 0.83 -13.00
N LEU A 159 -3.55 0.63 -14.20
CA LEU A 159 -4.15 1.10 -15.45
C LEU A 159 -5.42 0.32 -15.80
N GLU A 160 -5.48 -0.99 -15.51
CA GLU A 160 -6.66 -1.83 -15.75
C GLU A 160 -7.91 -1.30 -15.03
N ASN A 161 -7.74 -0.74 -13.83
CA ASN A 161 -8.84 -0.19 -13.04
C ASN A 161 -9.20 1.27 -13.40
N GLY A 162 -8.43 1.93 -14.28
CA GLY A 162 -8.62 3.33 -14.65
C GLY A 162 -8.34 4.32 -13.50
N LEU A 163 -7.60 3.89 -12.48
CA LEU A 163 -7.35 4.66 -11.25
C LEU A 163 -5.94 5.26 -11.19
N LEU A 164 -5.15 5.08 -12.26
CA LEU A 164 -3.82 5.65 -12.36
C LEU A 164 -3.91 7.18 -12.45
N VAL A 165 -3.16 7.87 -11.60
CA VAL A 165 -2.99 9.33 -11.69
C VAL A 165 -1.84 9.61 -12.63
N ASP A 166 -0.64 9.17 -12.25
CA ASP A 166 0.57 9.37 -13.04
C ASP A 166 1.70 8.43 -12.64
N ILE A 167 2.73 8.33 -13.49
CA ILE A 167 3.97 7.60 -13.21
C ILE A 167 5.16 8.38 -13.76
N GLU A 168 6.19 8.54 -12.93
CA GLU A 168 7.42 9.22 -13.33
C GLU A 168 8.65 8.41 -12.96
N VAL A 169 9.66 8.47 -13.84
CA VAL A 169 10.99 7.89 -13.62
C VAL A 169 12.02 9.00 -13.77
N ILE A 170 12.82 9.21 -12.72
CA ILE A 170 13.90 10.19 -12.72
C ILE A 170 15.23 9.44 -12.68
N PRO A 171 15.97 9.33 -13.80
CA PRO A 171 17.19 8.54 -13.86
C PRO A 171 18.31 9.03 -12.93
N SER A 172 18.36 10.34 -12.68
CA SER A 172 19.37 10.99 -11.84
C SER A 172 18.73 12.16 -11.07
N PRO A 173 18.04 11.89 -9.96
CA PRO A 173 17.42 12.93 -9.13
C PRO A 173 18.47 13.85 -8.52
N ALA A 174 18.13 15.12 -8.31
CA ALA A 174 19.02 16.05 -7.63
C ALA A 174 19.25 15.62 -6.17
N ASP A 175 20.50 15.65 -5.69
CA ASP A 175 20.87 15.19 -4.34
C ASP A 175 19.99 15.77 -3.23
N LYS A 176 19.66 17.07 -3.33
CA LYS A 176 18.82 17.78 -2.34
C LYS A 176 17.39 17.28 -2.27
N LEU A 177 16.88 16.61 -3.31
CA LEU A 177 15.54 16.04 -3.31
C LEU A 177 15.45 14.85 -2.36
N TRP A 178 16.50 14.03 -2.25
CA TRP A 178 16.48 12.81 -1.43
C TRP A 178 16.14 13.06 0.03
N THR A 179 16.64 14.17 0.59
CA THR A 179 16.35 14.57 1.97
C THR A 179 14.91 15.00 2.22
N THR A 180 14.08 15.09 1.17
CA THR A 180 12.67 15.50 1.27
C THR A 180 11.68 14.38 0.91
N LEU A 181 12.15 13.20 0.51
CA LEU A 181 11.31 12.11 -0.01
C LEU A 181 10.74 11.18 1.08
N TYR A 182 11.17 11.32 2.34
CA TYR A 182 10.71 10.53 3.48
C TYR A 182 10.67 11.38 4.76
#